data_AF-A0A0F8YLL2-F1
#
_entry.id   AF-A0A0F8YLL2-F1
#
_cell.length_a   1.000
_cell.length_b   1.000
_cell.length_c   1.000
_cell.angle_alpha   90.00
_cell.angle_beta   90.00
_cell.angle_gamma   90.00
#
_symmetry.space_group_name_H-M   'P 1'
#
loop_
_entity.id
_entity.type
_entity.pdbx_description
1 polymer ?
#
loop_
_entity_poly.entity_id
_entity_poly.type
_entity_poly.pdbx_seq_one_letter_code
_entity_poly.pdbx_strand_id
1 'polypeptide(L)' 'MKPKAIKCEEEYEAALARVATLMDAAPGSPEEEELEFFSLLVEQYEMEHYPIAPPDPVDAILFRMEQETRPG' A
#
# COMPACT_ATOMS: atom_id res chain seq x y z
N MET A 1 16.76 16.77 0.36
CA MET A 1 16.09 16.63 -0.96
C MET A 1 14.65 17.09 -0.82
N LYS A 2 14.05 17.72 -1.83
CA LYS A 2 12.61 18.01 -1.77
C LYS A 2 11.86 16.69 -2.04
N PRO A 3 10.94 16.25 -1.18
CA PRO A 3 10.10 15.10 -1.48
C PRO A 3 9.32 15.42 -2.76
N LYS A 4 9.50 14.60 -3.79
CA LYS A 4 8.78 14.75 -5.06
C LYS A 4 7.72 13.67 -5.06
N ALA A 5 6.46 14.08 -5.07
CA ALA A 5 5.34 13.15 -5.21
C ALA A 5 5.48 12.33 -6.50
N ILE A 6 5.07 11.07 -6.43
CA ILE A 6 4.94 10.18 -7.58
C ILE A 6 3.80 10.72 -8.46
N LYS A 7 4.04 10.90 -9.76
CA LYS A 7 3.08 11.53 -10.68
C LYS A 7 2.59 10.62 -11.80
N CYS A 8 3.22 9.47 -11.98
CA CYS A 8 2.89 8.52 -13.02
C CYS A 8 3.21 7.09 -12.57
N GLU A 9 2.66 6.13 -13.32
CA GLU A 9 2.79 4.71 -13.02
C GLU A 9 4.26 4.25 -13.04
N GLU A 10 5.08 4.81 -13.93
CA GLU A 10 6.50 4.44 -14.01
C GLU A 10 7.28 4.86 -12.75
N GLU A 11 6.94 6.01 -12.16
CA GLU A 11 7.53 6.46 -10.90
C GLU A 11 7.01 5.60 -9.71
N TYR A 12 5.76 5.15 -9.78
CA TYR A 12 5.15 4.24 -8.80
C TYR A 12 5.84 2.86 -8.79
N GLU A 13 5.98 2.23 -9.95
CA GLU A 13 6.67 0.96 -10.12
C GLU A 13 8.14 1.03 -9.68
N ALA A 14 8.82 2.13 -9.99
CA ALA A 14 10.18 2.36 -9.52
C ALA A 14 10.26 2.49 -7.98
N ALA A 15 9.29 3.18 -7.36
CA ALA A 15 9.21 3.28 -5.91
C ALA A 15 8.92 1.93 -5.26
N LEU A 16 8.01 1.12 -5.81
CA LEU A 16 7.73 -0.24 -5.37
C LEU A 16 8.98 -1.13 -5.44
N ALA A 17 9.69 -1.10 -6.57
CA ALA A 17 10.94 -1.84 -6.73
C ALA A 17 11.97 -1.40 -5.69
N ARG A 18 12.05 -0.10 -5.37
CA ARG A 18 12.96 0.41 -4.34
C ARG A 18 12.59 -0.09 -2.95
N VAL A 19 11.31 -0.02 -2.57
CA VAL A 19 10.79 -0.58 -1.32
C VAL A 19 11.16 -2.07 -1.20
N ALA A 20 10.96 -2.85 -2.26
CA ALA A 20 11.30 -4.28 -2.27
C ALA A 20 12.80 -4.53 -2.00
N THR A 21 13.70 -3.68 -2.51
CA THR A 21 15.14 -3.81 -2.23
C THR A 21 15.54 -3.42 -0.82
N LEU A 22 14.69 -2.68 -0.10
CA LEU A 22 14.98 -2.13 1.23
C LEU A 22 14.28 -2.91 2.36
N MET A 23 13.49 -3.96 2.06
CA MET A 23 12.72 -4.69 3.08
C MET A 23 13.59 -5.38 4.14
N ASP A 24 14.85 -5.71 3.81
CA ASP A 24 15.82 -6.30 4.73
C ASP A 24 16.69 -5.23 5.45
N ALA A 25 16.31 -3.95 5.39
CA ALA A 25 17.05 -2.87 6.04
C ALA A 25 17.16 -3.10 7.55
N ALA A 26 18.34 -2.80 8.09
CA ALA A 26 18.56 -2.92 9.52
C ALA A 26 17.85 -1.78 10.27
N PRO A 27 17.29 -2.01 11.47
CA PRO A 27 16.71 -0.94 12.27
C PRO A 27 17.73 0.17 12.59
N GLY A 28 17.31 1.43 12.45
CA GLY A 28 18.11 2.64 12.60
C GLY A 28 19.11 2.90 11.46
N SER A 29 19.03 2.14 10.36
CA SER A 29 19.91 2.35 9.21
C SER A 29 19.38 3.43 8.27
N PRO A 30 20.26 4.08 7.48
CA PRO A 30 19.83 4.99 6.40
C PRO A 30 18.87 4.31 5.41
N GLU A 31 19.03 3.00 5.20
CA GLU A 31 18.16 2.20 4.35
C GLU A 31 16.74 2.06 4.91
N GLU A 32 16.57 2.00 6.24
CA GLU A 32 15.24 2.02 6.89
C GLU A 32 14.58 3.39 6.74
N GLU A 33 15.33 4.48 6.92
CA GLU A 33 14.83 5.85 6.68
C GLU A 33 14.39 6.02 5.20
N GLU A 34 15.14 5.45 4.27
CA GLU A 34 14.79 5.42 2.86
C GLU A 34 13.55 4.55 2.59
N LEU A 35 13.42 3.40 3.25
CA LEU A 35 12.26 2.52 3.17
C LEU A 35 10.98 3.23 3.63
N GLU A 36 11.02 3.90 4.79
CA GLU A 36 9.91 4.69 5.31
C GLU A 36 9.49 5.78 4.31
N PHE A 37 10.47 6.47 3.73
CA PHE A 37 10.24 7.53 2.76
C PHE A 37 9.52 7.02 1.50
N PHE A 38 10.01 5.95 0.86
CA PHE A 38 9.37 5.41 -0.33
C PHE A 38 8.01 4.79 -0.04
N SER A 39 7.84 4.16 1.13
CA SER A 39 6.56 3.59 1.54
C SER A 39 5.47 4.66 1.64
N LEU A 40 5.78 5.83 2.21
CA LEU A 40 4.85 6.95 2.29
C LEU A 40 4.46 7.50 0.91
N LEU A 41 5.41 7.53 -0.04
CA LEU A 41 5.12 7.98 -1.40
C LEU A 41 4.21 7.01 -2.15
N VAL A 42 4.44 5.71 -2.00
CA VAL A 42 3.61 4.63 -2.56
C VAL A 42 2.20 4.72 -2.00
N GLU A 43 2.05 4.84 -0.68
CA GLU A 43 0.75 4.97 0.00
C GLU A 43 -0.03 6.18 -0.53
N GLN A 44 0.60 7.35 -0.63
CA GLN A 44 -0.06 8.56 -1.14
C GLN A 44 -0.54 8.37 -2.58
N TYR A 45 0.27 7.74 -3.44
CA TYR A 45 -0.12 7.47 -4.83
C TYR A 45 -1.31 6.49 -4.90
N GLU A 46 -1.28 5.43 -4.09
CA GLU A 46 -2.36 4.44 -4.01
C GLU A 46 -3.67 5.04 -3.50
N MET A 47 -3.63 5.92 -2.51
CA MET A 47 -4.82 6.62 -2.04
C MET A 47 -5.49 7.44 -3.14
N GLU A 48 -4.71 8.02 -4.05
CA GLU A 48 -5.21 8.85 -5.16
C GLU A 48 -5.66 8.01 -6.36
N HIS A 49 -4.96 6.93 -6.69
CA HIS A 49 -5.15 6.16 -7.93
C HIS A 49 -5.89 4.84 -7.74
N TYR A 50 -5.77 4.23 -6.57
CA TYR A 50 -6.36 2.94 -6.21
C TYR A 50 -7.26 3.08 -4.96
N PRO A 51 -8.31 3.93 -5.01
CA PRO A 51 -9.20 4.10 -3.88
C PRO A 51 -9.85 2.75 -3.53
N ILE A 52 -9.89 2.41 -2.24
CA ILE A 52 -10.64 1.26 -1.76
C ILE A 52 -12.12 1.55 -2.02
N ALA A 53 -12.64 0.98 -3.11
CA ALA A 53 -14.07 0.98 -3.34
C ALA A 53 -14.75 0.28 -2.15
N PRO A 54 -15.85 0.83 -1.61
CA PRO A 54 -16.63 0.08 -0.64
C PRO A 54 -16.97 -1.28 -1.26
N PRO A 55 -16.97 -2.37 -0.46
CA PRO A 55 -17.39 -3.67 -0.97
C PRO A 55 -18.77 -3.50 -1.60
N ASP A 56 -19.01 -4.18 -2.72
CA ASP A 56 -20.32 -4.15 -3.35
C ASP A 56 -21.36 -4.52 -2.28
N PRO A 57 -22.50 -3.81 -2.18
CA PRO A 57 -23.52 -4.14 -1.18
C PRO A 57 -23.92 -5.62 -1.19
N VAL A 58 -23.85 -6.30 -2.35
CA VAL A 58 -24.05 -7.75 -2.48
C VAL A 58 -22.93 -8.53 -1.81
N ASP A 59 -21.66 -8.18 -2.03
CA ASP A 59 -20.50 -8.82 -1.37
C ASP A 59 -20.54 -8.63 0.15
N ALA A 60 -20.98 -7.46 0.62
CA ALA A 60 -21.15 -7.18 2.05
C ALA A 60 -22.25 -8.05 2.68
N ILE A 61 -23.35 -8.33 1.95
CA ILE A 61 -24.41 -9.23 2.39
C ILE A 61 -23.92 -10.68 2.39
N LEU A 62 -23.22 -11.13 1.34
CA LEU A 62 -22.67 -12.48 1.25
C LEU A 62 -21.66 -12.76 2.37
N PHE A 63 -20.77 -11.81 2.66
CA PHE A 63 -19.84 -11.90 3.80
C PHE A 63 -20.57 -12.04 5.14
N ARG A 64 -21.68 -11.32 5.33
CA ARG A 64 -22.52 -11.44 6.53
C ARG A 64 -23.15 -12.82 6.65
N MET A 65 -23.70 -13.33 5.54
CA MET A 65 -24.31 -14.67 5.49
C MET A 65 -23.28 -15.78 5.77
N GLU A 66 -22.06 -15.67 5.24
CA GLU A 66 -20.98 -16.63 5.46
C GLU A 66 -20.51 -16.66 6.92
N GLN A 67 -20.44 -15.50 7.59
CA GLN A 67 -20.13 -15.44 9.02
C GLN A 67 -21.23 -16.06 9.91
N GLU A 68 -22.49 -15.92 9.55
CA GLU A 68 -23.61 -16.53 10.30
C GLU A 68 -23.72 -18.04 10.09
N THR A 69 -23.20 -18.57 8.98
CA THR A 69 -23.25 -20.01 8.66
C THR A 69 -21.99 -20.80 9.05
N ARG A 70 -20.91 -20.13 9.49
CA ARG A 70 -19.72 -20.82 10.01
C ARG A 70 -19.94 -21.19 11.48
N PRO A 71 -19.95 -22.48 11.87
CA PRO A 71 -19.87 -22.83 13.27
C PRO A 71 -18.48 -22.47 13.80
N GLY A 72 -18.44 -21.88 14.99
CA GLY A 72 -17.20 -21.63 15.74
C GLY A 72 -16.54 -22.91 16.25
#